data_AF-A0A0J8QPL1-F1
#
_entry.id   AF-A0A0J8QPL1-F1
#
_cell.length_a   1.000
_cell.length_b   1.000
_cell.length_c   1.000
_cell.angle_alpha   90.00
_cell.angle_beta   90.00
_cell.angle_gamma   90.00
#
_symmetry.space_group_name_H-M   'P 1'
#
loop_
_entity.id
_entity.type
_entity.pdbx_description
1 polymer ?
#
loop_
_entity_poly.entity_id
_entity_poly.type
_entity_poly.pdbx_seq_one_letter_code
_entity_poly.pdbx_strand_id
1 'polypeptide(L)'
;MRLNTQSDLYDRRLEQDDWEYEDGVEVSEDDGLVRPKVAPRVSNGALFMPNTHFMQEITRRSFDNYLDGVDSGKPTAEPHYLCIPQGTSIPNALTLFREQASRFSLQPSYPMTLAALNEALTKFYSESGHVIAAEEWLDKNPYHEAGFDDSEDWMSK
;
A
#
# COMPACT_ATOMS: atom_id res chain seq x y z
N MET A 1 -0.02 0.43 -25.15
CA MET A 1 0.82 0.52 -23.95
C MET A 1 0.83 -0.86 -23.33
N ARG A 2 1.94 -1.61 -23.44
CA ARG A 2 2.07 -2.95 -22.83
C ARG A 2 2.53 -2.75 -21.40
N LEU A 3 1.71 -3.13 -20.43
CA LEU A 3 2.12 -3.21 -19.03
C LEU A 3 3.22 -4.28 -18.95
N ASN A 4 4.41 -3.90 -18.47
CA ASN A 4 5.52 -4.81 -18.26
C ASN A 4 5.11 -5.83 -17.19
N THR A 5 5.05 -7.12 -17.54
CA THR A 5 4.51 -8.20 -16.68
C THR A 5 5.48 -8.72 -15.63
N GLN A 6 6.66 -8.10 -15.48
CA GLN A 6 7.54 -8.31 -14.33
C GLN A 6 7.60 -7.00 -13.57
N SER A 7 6.69 -6.89 -12.60
CA SER A 7 6.70 -5.80 -11.65
C SER A 7 7.72 -6.12 -10.56
N ASP A 8 8.68 -5.24 -10.33
CA ASP A 8 9.58 -5.27 -9.16
C ASP A 8 8.96 -4.52 -7.96
N LEU A 9 7.64 -4.27 -8.01
CA LEU A 9 6.88 -3.70 -6.90
C LEU A 9 7.23 -4.43 -5.60
N TYR A 10 7.50 -3.65 -4.56
CA TYR A 10 7.78 -4.11 -3.21
C TYR A 10 9.11 -4.87 -3.02
N ASP A 11 10.06 -4.91 -3.96
CA ASP A 11 11.40 -5.43 -3.63
C ASP A 11 12.14 -4.44 -2.72
N ARG A 12 12.28 -4.79 -1.43
CA ARG A 12 12.93 -3.96 -0.42
C ARG A 12 14.40 -3.61 -0.74
N ARG A 13 15.03 -4.32 -1.68
CA ARG A 13 16.40 -4.04 -2.12
C ARG A 13 16.49 -2.83 -3.05
N LEU A 14 15.37 -2.37 -3.61
CA LEU A 14 15.30 -1.24 -4.54
C LEU A 14 15.03 0.11 -3.84
N GLU A 15 14.54 0.10 -2.61
CA GLU A 15 14.16 1.29 -1.84
C GLU A 15 15.13 1.50 -0.67
N GLN A 16 16.11 2.40 -0.84
CA GLN A 16 17.13 2.65 0.19
C GLN A 16 16.98 3.98 0.95
N ASP A 17 16.04 4.86 0.60
CA ASP A 17 16.13 6.25 1.08
C ASP A 17 14.83 6.94 1.54
N ASP A 18 13.73 6.24 1.82
CA ASP A 18 12.53 6.92 2.33
C ASP A 18 11.57 6.07 3.17
N TRP A 19 10.59 6.76 3.78
CA TRP A 19 9.45 6.19 4.53
C TRP A 19 8.65 5.13 3.76
N GLU A 20 8.86 5.02 2.44
CA GLU A 20 8.30 3.99 1.53
C GLU A 20 8.84 2.58 1.82
N TYR A 21 9.95 2.46 2.56
CA TYR A 21 10.56 1.18 3.02
C TYR A 21 9.61 0.24 3.78
N GLU A 22 8.49 0.77 4.29
CA GLU A 22 7.53 0.00 5.07
C GLU A 22 6.64 -0.93 4.22
N ASP A 23 6.56 -0.69 2.91
CA ASP A 23 5.82 -1.54 1.96
C ASP A 23 6.71 -2.64 1.35
N GLY A 24 8.02 -2.55 1.60
CA GLY A 24 9.03 -3.45 1.06
C GLY A 24 8.96 -4.88 1.62
N VAL A 25 9.05 -5.83 0.71
CA VAL A 25 9.05 -7.27 0.96
C VAL A 25 10.48 -7.82 1.01
N GLU A 26 10.78 -8.53 2.10
CA GLU A 26 11.96 -9.34 2.35
C GLU A 26 11.85 -10.69 1.63
N VAL A 27 12.81 -10.94 0.75
CA VAL A 27 13.01 -12.22 0.05
C VAL A 27 14.11 -13.01 0.78
N SER A 28 13.79 -14.23 1.21
CA SER A 28 14.75 -15.12 1.88
C SER A 28 15.95 -15.44 0.99
N GLU A 29 17.16 -15.28 1.51
CA GLU A 29 18.41 -15.62 0.78
C GLU A 29 18.58 -17.13 0.57
N ASP A 30 18.01 -17.94 1.47
CA ASP A 30 18.20 -19.40 1.45
C ASP A 30 17.45 -20.08 0.30
N ASP A 31 16.28 -19.55 -0.07
CA ASP A 31 15.38 -20.19 -1.04
C ASP A 31 14.65 -19.23 -1.99
N GLY A 32 14.90 -17.92 -1.90
CA GLY A 32 14.29 -16.93 -2.77
C GLY A 32 12.78 -16.74 -2.55
N LEU A 33 12.24 -17.19 -1.40
CA LEU A 33 10.82 -17.10 -1.11
C LEU A 33 10.49 -15.94 -0.18
N VAL A 34 9.36 -15.30 -0.46
CA VAL A 34 8.66 -14.38 0.43
C VAL A 34 7.78 -15.19 1.38
N ARG A 35 7.79 -14.82 2.65
CA ARG A 35 6.97 -15.44 3.70
C ARG A 35 6.16 -14.40 4.45
N PRO A 36 4.95 -14.74 4.93
CA PRO A 36 4.21 -13.87 5.82
C PRO A 36 5.00 -13.64 7.11
N LYS A 37 5.04 -12.40 7.57
CA LYS A 37 5.71 -11.95 8.79
C LYS A 37 4.80 -10.93 9.46
N VAL A 38 4.31 -11.28 10.64
CA VAL A 38 3.62 -10.34 11.52
C VAL A 38 4.64 -9.86 12.53
N ALA A 39 4.98 -8.58 12.48
CA ALA A 39 5.85 -7.94 13.46
C ALA A 39 5.22 -6.62 13.93
N PRO A 40 5.59 -6.11 15.12
CA PRO A 40 4.93 -4.94 15.70
C PRO A 40 5.09 -3.62 14.92
N ARG A 41 5.94 -3.56 13.89
CA ARG A 41 6.31 -2.29 13.22
C ARG A 41 6.40 -2.37 11.70
N VAL A 42 7.00 -3.44 11.17
CA VAL A 42 7.16 -3.60 9.72
C VAL A 42 6.79 -5.03 9.36
N SER A 43 5.70 -5.16 8.62
CA SER A 43 5.27 -6.44 8.08
C SER A 43 5.88 -6.68 6.71
N ASN A 44 5.73 -7.90 6.20
CA ASN A 44 6.33 -8.32 4.94
C ASN A 44 5.32 -8.31 3.78
N GLY A 45 4.71 -7.16 3.50
CA GLY A 45 3.74 -7.03 2.42
C GLY A 45 3.19 -5.62 2.22
N ALA A 46 2.37 -5.48 1.18
CA ALA A 46 1.83 -4.20 0.74
C ALA A 46 0.92 -3.58 1.81
N LEU A 47 1.17 -2.30 2.15
CA LEU A 47 0.43 -1.60 3.18
C LEU A 47 -0.94 -1.11 2.66
N PHE A 48 -1.94 -1.26 3.51
CA PHE A 48 -3.27 -0.71 3.33
C PHE A 48 -3.67 0.06 4.57
N MET A 49 -4.32 1.20 4.36
CA MET A 49 -4.88 2.01 5.42
C MET A 49 -6.28 2.50 5.03
N PRO A 50 -7.26 2.45 5.95
CA PRO A 50 -8.55 3.10 5.77
C PRO A 50 -8.38 4.63 5.87
N ASN A 51 -9.42 5.38 5.47
CA ASN A 51 -9.45 6.83 5.61
C ASN A 51 -9.52 7.25 7.10
N THR A 52 -8.36 7.33 7.74
CA THR A 52 -8.14 7.70 9.14
C THR A 52 -7.22 8.91 9.22
N HIS A 53 -7.18 9.59 10.37
CA HIS A 53 -6.33 10.77 10.55
C HIS A 53 -4.86 10.46 10.24
N PHE A 54 -4.34 9.32 10.67
CA PHE A 54 -2.96 8.93 10.40
C PHE A 54 -2.71 8.72 8.90
N MET A 55 -3.62 8.03 8.19
CA MET A 55 -3.51 7.89 6.73
C MET A 55 -3.59 9.25 6.01
N GLN A 56 -4.46 10.15 6.48
CA GLN A 56 -4.59 11.51 5.94
C GLN A 56 -3.33 12.34 6.15
N GLU A 57 -2.68 12.23 7.30
CA GLU A 57 -1.42 12.92 7.59
C GLU A 57 -0.29 12.46 6.65
N ILE A 58 -0.15 11.14 6.46
CA ILE A 58 0.82 10.57 5.52
C ILE A 58 0.55 11.07 4.11
N THR A 59 -0.69 10.91 3.66
CA THR A 59 -1.17 11.25 2.31
C THR A 59 -0.96 12.72 2.00
N ARG A 60 -1.38 13.62 2.89
CA ARG A 60 -1.25 15.07 2.69
C ARG A 60 0.20 15.51 2.69
N ARG A 61 1.02 14.98 3.60
CA ARG A 61 2.46 15.25 3.60
C ARG A 61 3.15 14.82 2.30
N SER A 62 2.82 13.62 1.81
CA SER A 62 3.37 13.14 0.52
C SER A 62 2.90 13.99 -0.66
N PHE A 63 1.64 14.46 -0.64
CA PHE A 63 1.12 15.34 -1.68
C PHE A 63 1.77 16.74 -1.63
N ASP A 64 1.98 17.31 -0.45
CA ASP A 64 2.70 18.57 -0.26
C ASP A 64 4.14 18.45 -0.79
N ASN A 65 4.84 17.35 -0.49
CA ASN A 65 6.18 17.08 -1.04
C ASN A 65 6.18 16.99 -2.58
N TYR A 66 5.14 16.40 -3.15
CA TYR A 66 4.95 16.35 -4.61
C TYR A 66 4.81 17.76 -5.19
N LEU A 67 3.96 18.61 -4.59
CA LEU A 67 3.75 19.99 -5.02
C LEU A 67 5.06 20.81 -4.93
N ASP A 68 5.80 20.69 -3.84
CA ASP A 68 7.11 21.33 -3.68
C ASP A 68 8.10 20.88 -4.77
N GLY A 69 8.04 19.59 -5.15
CA GLY A 69 8.81 19.03 -6.25
C GLY A 69 8.46 19.64 -7.61
N VAL A 70 7.16 19.75 -7.91
CA VAL A 70 6.64 20.40 -9.13
C VAL A 70 7.07 21.87 -9.18
N ASP A 71 6.88 22.61 -8.09
CA ASP A 71 7.24 24.04 -7.98
C ASP A 71 8.76 24.26 -8.14
N SER A 72 9.56 23.30 -7.68
CA SER A 72 11.02 23.29 -7.86
C SER A 72 11.47 22.84 -9.26
N GLY A 73 10.54 22.50 -10.16
CA GLY A 73 10.83 21.99 -11.50
C GLY A 73 11.44 20.59 -11.52
N LYS A 74 11.31 19.82 -10.44
CA LYS A 74 11.76 18.42 -10.40
C LYS A 74 10.79 17.57 -11.23
N PRO A 75 11.29 16.60 -12.01
CA PRO A 75 10.42 15.61 -12.62
C PRO A 75 9.79 14.76 -11.51
N THR A 76 8.49 14.92 -11.29
CA THR A 76 7.68 14.14 -10.37
C THR A 76 6.55 13.46 -11.15
N ALA A 77 6.26 12.19 -10.84
CA ALA A 77 5.11 11.51 -11.42
C ALA A 77 3.83 12.01 -10.73
N GLU A 78 2.73 12.08 -11.46
CA GLU A 78 1.43 12.46 -10.88
C GLU A 78 1.01 11.39 -9.85
N PRO A 79 0.77 11.78 -8.58
CA PRO A 79 0.43 10.84 -7.53
C PRO A 79 -1.01 10.33 -7.68
N HIS A 80 -1.19 9.04 -7.42
CA HIS A 80 -2.48 8.36 -7.50
C HIS A 80 -2.66 7.46 -6.27
N TYR A 81 -3.91 7.31 -5.82
CA TYR A 81 -4.28 6.32 -4.83
C TYR A 81 -4.92 5.12 -5.51
N LEU A 82 -4.48 3.93 -5.10
CA LEU A 82 -5.19 2.69 -5.35
C LEU A 82 -6.08 2.41 -4.14
N CYS A 83 -7.38 2.39 -4.36
CA CYS A 83 -8.35 2.15 -3.31
C CYS A 83 -9.05 0.80 -3.53
N ILE A 84 -9.24 0.05 -2.45
CA ILE A 84 -9.94 -1.24 -2.47
C ILE A 84 -11.23 -1.08 -1.65
N PRO A 85 -12.42 -1.36 -2.20
CA PRO A 85 -13.67 -1.28 -1.44
C PRO A 85 -13.66 -2.20 -0.22
N GLN A 86 -14.25 -1.74 0.87
CA GLN A 86 -14.49 -2.58 2.05
C GLN A 86 -15.40 -3.76 1.69
N GLY A 87 -15.13 -4.92 2.31
CA GLY A 87 -15.86 -6.16 2.02
C GLY A 87 -15.40 -6.90 0.76
N THR A 88 -14.39 -6.38 0.05
CA THR A 88 -13.71 -7.10 -1.03
C THR A 88 -13.11 -8.41 -0.52
N SER A 89 -13.44 -9.52 -1.17
CA SER A 89 -12.86 -10.83 -0.86
C SER A 89 -11.36 -10.85 -1.18
N ILE A 90 -10.55 -11.21 -0.18
CA ILE A 90 -9.10 -11.40 -0.37
C ILE A 90 -8.86 -12.74 -1.09
N PRO A 91 -8.06 -12.79 -2.18
CA PRO A 91 -7.72 -14.04 -2.86
C PRO A 91 -7.00 -15.01 -1.93
N ASN A 92 -7.23 -16.33 -2.09
CA ASN A 92 -6.62 -17.37 -1.21
C ASN A 92 -5.08 -17.32 -1.13
N ALA A 93 -4.42 -16.80 -2.17
CA ALA A 93 -2.97 -16.63 -2.20
C ALA A 93 -2.46 -15.52 -1.25
N LEU A 94 -3.35 -14.64 -0.78
CA LEU A 94 -3.06 -13.48 0.04
C LEU A 94 -3.81 -13.54 1.38
N THR A 95 -3.21 -12.96 2.40
CA THR A 95 -3.81 -12.78 3.73
C THR A 95 -3.64 -11.33 4.14
N LEU A 96 -4.72 -10.70 4.58
CA LEU A 96 -4.69 -9.35 5.14
C LEU A 96 -4.48 -9.44 6.65
N PHE A 97 -3.33 -8.96 7.12
CA PHE A 97 -3.02 -8.88 8.55
C PHE A 97 -3.34 -7.48 9.07
N ARG A 98 -3.99 -7.41 10.24
CA ARG A 98 -4.11 -6.15 10.98
C ARG A 98 -2.83 -5.90 11.76
N GLU A 99 -2.31 -4.69 11.63
CA GLU A 99 -1.13 -4.22 12.35
C GLU A 99 -1.54 -3.29 13.50
N GLN A 100 -0.60 -2.47 13.97
CA GLN A 100 -0.89 -1.45 14.97
C GLN A 100 -1.78 -0.34 14.38
N ALA A 101 -2.71 0.16 15.18
CA ALA A 101 -3.66 1.22 14.82
C ALA A 101 -4.51 0.86 13.58
N SER A 102 -4.55 1.75 12.59
CA SER A 102 -5.33 1.62 11.36
C SER A 102 -4.55 0.99 10.20
N ARG A 103 -3.41 0.33 10.46
CA ARG A 103 -2.59 -0.28 9.41
C ARG A 103 -2.96 -1.73 9.14
N PHE A 104 -2.84 -2.12 7.88
CA PHE A 104 -2.95 -3.51 7.44
C PHE A 104 -1.84 -3.84 6.45
N SER A 105 -1.36 -5.07 6.44
CA SER A 105 -0.49 -5.57 5.38
C SER A 105 -1.13 -6.73 4.64
N LEU A 106 -1.14 -6.62 3.31
CA LEU A 106 -1.53 -7.70 2.42
C LEU A 106 -0.28 -8.51 2.07
N GLN A 107 -0.24 -9.73 2.61
CA GLN A 107 0.93 -10.60 2.58
C GLN A 107 0.60 -11.93 1.88
N PRO A 108 1.61 -12.69 1.43
CA PRO A 108 1.37 -14.04 0.92
C PRO A 108 0.82 -14.97 2.02
N SER A 109 -0.20 -15.77 1.71
CA SER A 109 -0.78 -16.76 2.63
C SER A 109 0.14 -17.97 2.88
N TYR A 110 1.07 -18.22 1.98
CA TYR A 110 2.05 -19.31 2.05
C TYR A 110 3.34 -18.87 1.34
N PRO A 111 4.50 -19.51 1.64
CA PRO A 111 5.75 -19.14 0.99
C PRO A 111 5.65 -19.19 -0.54
N MET A 112 6.02 -18.10 -1.21
CA MET A 112 5.98 -17.99 -2.67
C MET A 112 7.09 -17.09 -3.19
N THR A 113 7.39 -17.16 -4.48
CA THR A 113 8.40 -16.27 -5.09
C THR A 113 7.88 -14.83 -5.14
N LEU A 114 8.79 -13.86 -5.16
CA LEU A 114 8.41 -12.44 -5.33
C LEU A 114 7.59 -12.22 -6.61
N ALA A 115 7.94 -12.89 -7.70
CA ALA A 115 7.18 -12.81 -8.95
C ALA A 115 5.74 -13.31 -8.80
N ALA A 116 5.52 -14.43 -8.09
CA ALA A 116 4.18 -14.96 -7.84
C ALA A 116 3.36 -14.04 -6.93
N LEU A 117 4.00 -13.43 -5.92
CA LEU A 117 3.36 -12.43 -5.08
C LEU A 117 2.94 -11.20 -5.90
N ASN A 118 3.84 -10.68 -6.73
CA ASN A 118 3.57 -9.50 -7.56
C ASN A 118 2.48 -9.78 -8.61
N GLU A 119 2.43 -10.99 -9.17
CA GLU A 119 1.31 -11.41 -10.03
C GLU A 119 -0.01 -11.44 -9.26
N ALA A 120 -0.04 -12.02 -8.05
CA ALA A 120 -1.24 -12.10 -7.22
C ALA A 120 -1.75 -10.70 -6.81
N LEU A 121 -0.86 -9.81 -6.39
CA LEU A 121 -1.18 -8.42 -6.03
C LEU A 121 -1.66 -7.64 -7.25
N THR A 122 -0.94 -7.71 -8.38
CA THR A 122 -1.32 -7.03 -9.63
C THR A 122 -2.71 -7.45 -10.08
N LYS A 123 -3.00 -8.75 -10.06
CA LYS A 123 -4.31 -9.28 -10.41
C LYS A 123 -5.39 -8.75 -9.46
N PHE A 124 -5.15 -8.85 -8.15
CA PHE A 124 -6.09 -8.37 -7.14
C PHE A 124 -6.43 -6.88 -7.32
N TYR A 125 -5.40 -6.04 -7.50
CA TYR A 125 -5.55 -4.60 -7.71
C TYR A 125 -6.28 -4.27 -9.01
N SER A 126 -6.01 -5.02 -10.08
CA SER A 126 -6.67 -4.81 -11.37
C SER A 126 -8.14 -5.20 -11.36
N GLU A 127 -8.51 -6.23 -10.59
CA GLU A 127 -9.88 -6.76 -10.52
C GLU A 127 -10.75 -6.03 -9.49
N SER A 128 -10.15 -5.56 -8.39
CA SER A 128 -10.89 -5.03 -7.23
C SER A 128 -10.57 -3.57 -6.91
N GLY A 129 -9.49 -3.04 -7.48
CA GLY A 129 -9.02 -1.69 -7.21
C GLY A 129 -9.67 -0.64 -8.08
N HIS A 130 -9.79 0.57 -7.52
CA HIS A 130 -10.06 1.78 -8.27
C HIS A 130 -8.89 2.75 -8.07
N VAL A 131 -8.36 3.25 -9.17
CA VAL A 131 -7.31 4.26 -9.16
C VAL A 131 -7.95 5.63 -9.24
N ILE A 132 -7.53 6.54 -8.38
CA ILE A 132 -8.03 7.90 -8.29
C ILE A 132 -6.84 8.86 -8.13
N ALA A 133 -6.89 10.01 -8.81
CA ALA A 133 -5.86 11.03 -8.69
C ALA A 133 -5.78 11.53 -7.24
N ALA A 134 -4.57 11.86 -6.76
CA ALA A 134 -4.39 12.25 -5.37
C ALA A 134 -5.23 13.47 -4.97
N GLU A 135 -5.26 14.50 -5.81
CA GLU A 135 -6.07 15.70 -5.60
C GLU A 135 -7.56 15.36 -5.50
N GLU A 136 -8.09 14.55 -6.43
CA GLU A 136 -9.49 14.11 -6.41
C GLU A 136 -9.82 13.29 -5.16
N TRP A 137 -8.90 12.44 -4.69
CA TRP A 137 -9.09 11.68 -3.46
C TRP A 137 -9.12 12.59 -2.24
N LEU A 138 -8.20 13.56 -2.16
CA LEU A 138 -8.11 14.53 -1.05
C LEU A 138 -9.34 15.43 -0.95
N ASP A 139 -9.92 15.80 -2.09
CA ASP A 139 -11.17 16.57 -2.16
C ASP A 139 -12.37 15.76 -1.66
N LYS A 140 -12.45 14.47 -2.04
CA LYS A 140 -13.53 13.58 -1.62
C LYS A 140 -13.40 13.09 -0.19
N ASN A 141 -12.21 13.16 0.40
CA ASN A 141 -11.91 12.67 1.74
C ASN A 141 -11.31 13.80 2.57
N PRO A 142 -12.13 14.76 3.06
CA PRO A 142 -11.64 15.86 3.88
C PRO A 142 -11.18 15.36 5.25
N TYR A 143 -10.12 15.97 5.79
CA TYR A 143 -9.49 15.53 7.04
C TYR A 143 -10.46 15.39 8.22
N HIS A 144 -11.39 16.34 8.37
CA HIS A 144 -12.34 16.37 9.49
C HIS A 144 -13.41 15.27 9.45
N GLU A 145 -13.53 14.55 8.33
CA GLU A 145 -14.41 13.38 8.19
C GLU A 145 -13.66 12.05 8.38
N ALA A 146 -12.34 12.09 8.56
CA ALA A 146 -11.52 10.90 8.74
C ALA A 146 -11.79 10.21 10.09
N GLY A 147 -11.63 8.89 10.10
CA GLY A 147 -11.77 8.10 11.33
C GLY A 147 -10.60 8.31 12.31
N PHE A 148 -10.85 8.07 13.59
CA PHE A 148 -9.77 7.95 14.58
C PHE A 148 -9.00 6.64 14.38
N ASP A 149 -7.68 6.71 14.49
CA ASP A 149 -6.76 5.58 14.19
C ASP A 149 -6.95 4.41 15.15
N ASP A 150 -7.23 4.73 16.41
CA ASP A 150 -7.46 3.77 17.49
C ASP A 150 -8.92 3.32 17.60
N SER A 151 -9.83 3.90 16.80
CA SER A 151 -11.22 3.46 16.73
C SER A 151 -11.35 2.23 15.82
N GLU A 152 -12.44 1.50 15.98
CA GLU A 152 -12.85 0.41 15.07
C GLU A 152 -14.10 0.79 14.27
N ASP A 153 -14.64 1.99 14.45
CA ASP A 153 -15.88 2.43 13.81
C ASP A 153 -15.77 2.41 12.28
N TRP A 154 -14.57 2.66 11.75
CA TRP A 154 -14.28 2.60 10.32
C TRP A 154 -14.31 1.16 9.76
N MET A 155 -14.31 0.10 10.59
CA MET A 155 -14.51 -1.29 10.15
C MET A 155 -15.99 -1.68 10.06
N SER A 156 -16.89 -0.87 10.61
CA SER A 156 -18.32 -1.17 10.70
C SER A 156 -19.18 -0.37 9.70
N LYS A 157 -18.56 0.50 8.91
CA LYS A 157 -19.23 1.34 7.91
C LYS A 157 -19.42 0.64 6.58
#